data_AF-A0A9D5C6D9-F1
#
_entry.id   AF-A0A9D5C6D9-F1
#
_cell.length_a   1.000
_cell.length_b   1.000
_cell.length_c   1.000
_cell.angle_alpha   90.00
_cell.angle_beta   90.00
_cell.angle_gamma   90.00
#
_symmetry.space_group_name_H-M   'P 1'
#
loop_
_entity.id
_entity.type
_entity.pdbx_description
1 polymer ?
#
loop_
_entity_poly.entity_id
_entity_poly.type
_entity_poly.pdbx_seq_one_letter_code
_entity_poly.pdbx_strand_id
1 'polypeptide(L)'
;MECAARGSGTPCAPGPPTRRCGNCGAVAYCSLSHQMSHWNDHKDECPRLQQQMRRADALNDFPFSFTVESTLLGGVRCSFLDSIGLHRTGIWRSECCCAPSVMQSNNPGIDGEFGDWSLASTLCPCTEPRSPISTYLSGWKDYYQWRSLPLDSPVAILLHWPLTIYHCFQLSSVQTLTKEVSDKLHIHYLGPDKELHQLAVFGELKALFPGIQLHIELIGPAVPKFRDGEEASLCCYLPCSDESCLCKSYKELYDGGCEGKSSTVTLKLRKGFYHERVRDILKDSCPHLIVAPNAGVAAYASWLPTIELIKEMGIPAVFTDFCEEAAHLAAGCISSVTRSPLRLPIQINPFRQPLVMEDSALYLPCYSNCFIFGM
;
A
#
# COMPACT_ATOMS: atom_id res chain seq x y z
N MET A 1 10.16 -13.68 -13.50
CA MET A 1 9.99 -15.04 -12.95
C MET A 1 11.30 -15.80 -12.93
N GLU A 2 11.68 -16.35 -11.78
CA GLU A 2 12.91 -17.14 -11.61
C GLU A 2 12.62 -18.64 -11.48
N CYS A 3 13.63 -19.48 -11.75
CA CYS A 3 13.50 -20.92 -11.53
C CYS A 3 13.39 -21.20 -10.03
N ALA A 4 12.36 -21.92 -9.58
CA ALA A 4 12.16 -22.23 -8.17
C ALA A 4 13.29 -23.10 -7.58
N ALA A 5 14.01 -23.85 -8.41
CA ALA A 5 15.20 -24.60 -7.99
C ALA A 5 16.50 -23.79 -8.07
N ARG A 6 16.45 -22.47 -8.27
CA ARG A 6 17.66 -21.65 -8.36
C ARG A 6 18.46 -21.79 -7.06
N GLY A 7 19.74 -22.13 -7.19
CA GLY A 7 20.61 -22.39 -6.04
C GLY A 7 20.68 -23.86 -5.60
N SER A 8 19.95 -24.78 -6.24
CA SER A 8 19.96 -26.21 -5.91
C SER A 8 21.22 -26.98 -6.38
N GLY A 9 22.37 -26.32 -6.47
CA GLY A 9 23.67 -26.92 -6.81
C GLY A 9 23.94 -27.21 -8.29
N THR A 10 22.96 -27.04 -9.19
CA THR A 10 23.17 -27.14 -10.65
C THR A 10 22.80 -25.83 -11.35
N PRO A 11 23.52 -25.40 -12.41
CA PRO A 11 23.23 -24.16 -13.11
C PRO A 11 21.82 -24.15 -13.71
N CYS A 12 21.17 -22.97 -13.68
CA CYS A 12 19.91 -22.77 -14.41
C CYS A 12 20.16 -22.78 -15.92
N ALA A 13 19.18 -23.30 -16.67
CA ALA A 13 19.20 -23.20 -18.13
C ALA A 13 19.09 -21.73 -18.57
N PRO A 14 19.65 -21.35 -19.73
CA PRO A 14 19.51 -19.99 -20.26
C PRO A 14 18.05 -19.64 -20.54
N GLY A 15 17.67 -18.39 -20.24
CA GLY A 15 16.33 -17.87 -20.49
C GLY A 15 15.35 -18.05 -19.31
N PRO A 16 14.13 -17.51 -19.43
CA PRO A 16 13.13 -17.57 -18.38
C PRO A 16 12.58 -19.00 -18.19
N PRO A 17 12.18 -19.38 -16.96
CA PRO A 17 11.58 -20.67 -16.68
C PRO A 17 10.19 -20.78 -17.34
N THR A 18 10.04 -21.73 -18.27
CA THR A 18 8.81 -21.93 -19.04
C THR A 18 7.96 -23.10 -18.54
N ARG A 19 8.51 -23.99 -17.71
CA ARG A 19 7.79 -25.15 -17.16
C ARG A 19 7.15 -24.78 -15.84
N ARG A 20 5.84 -24.97 -15.72
CA ARG A 20 5.11 -24.78 -14.45
C ARG A 20 4.86 -26.11 -13.76
N CYS A 21 4.76 -26.10 -12.43
CA CYS A 21 4.27 -27.27 -11.70
C CYS A 21 2.87 -27.65 -12.21
N GLY A 22 2.70 -28.90 -12.66
CA GLY A 22 1.45 -29.35 -13.28
C GLY A 22 0.26 -29.42 -12.32
N ASN A 23 0.49 -29.37 -11.00
CA ASN A 23 -0.58 -29.44 -10.00
C ASN A 23 -0.98 -28.05 -9.50
N CYS A 24 -0.06 -27.28 -8.91
CA CYS A 24 -0.40 -25.96 -8.39
C CYS A 24 -0.30 -24.85 -9.43
N GLY A 25 0.52 -24.99 -10.47
CA GLY A 25 0.82 -23.92 -11.43
C GLY A 25 1.61 -22.74 -10.85
N ALA A 26 1.76 -22.57 -9.54
CA ALA A 26 2.33 -21.37 -8.93
C ALA A 26 3.86 -21.22 -9.13
N VAL A 27 4.60 -22.33 -9.26
CA VAL A 27 6.08 -22.32 -9.38
C VAL A 27 6.56 -22.66 -10.79
N ALA A 28 7.71 -22.11 -11.16
CA ALA A 28 8.32 -22.23 -12.49
C ALA A 28 9.69 -22.91 -12.44
N TYR A 29 10.04 -23.67 -13.47
CA TYR A 29 11.32 -24.37 -13.62
C TYR A 29 11.90 -24.15 -15.01
N CYS A 30 13.23 -24.04 -15.07
CA CYS A 30 13.94 -23.97 -16.36
C CYS A 30 14.18 -25.37 -16.97
N SER A 31 14.04 -26.44 -16.19
CA SER A 31 14.22 -27.82 -16.65
C SER A 31 13.41 -28.84 -15.84
N LEU A 32 13.23 -30.05 -16.38
CA LEU A 32 12.63 -31.17 -15.64
C LEU A 32 13.50 -31.60 -14.45
N SER A 33 14.83 -31.57 -14.61
CA SER A 33 15.77 -31.91 -13.53
C SER A 33 15.57 -31.00 -12.31
N HIS A 34 15.40 -29.69 -12.54
CA HIS A 34 15.15 -28.70 -11.48
C HIS A 34 13.79 -28.89 -10.82
N GLN A 35 12.78 -29.27 -11.58
CA GLN A 35 11.47 -29.61 -11.02
C GLN A 35 11.56 -30.85 -10.10
N MET A 36 12.27 -31.89 -10.54
CA MET A 36 12.46 -33.11 -9.75
C MET A 36 13.29 -32.86 -8.49
N SER A 37 14.34 -32.04 -8.57
CA SER A 37 15.19 -31.74 -7.41
C SER A 37 14.47 -30.91 -6.35
N HIS A 38 13.69 -29.91 -6.77
CA HIS A 38 12.93 -29.04 -5.86
C HIS A 38 11.65 -29.70 -5.32
N TRP A 39 11.27 -30.88 -5.81
CA TRP A 39 10.04 -31.55 -5.38
C TRP A 39 10.00 -31.84 -3.88
N ASN A 40 11.15 -32.16 -3.28
CA ASN A 40 11.22 -32.45 -1.84
C ASN A 40 10.85 -31.25 -0.97
N ASP A 41 11.13 -30.03 -1.42
CA ASP A 41 10.79 -28.79 -0.72
C ASP A 41 9.35 -28.36 -1.08
N HIS A 42 9.00 -28.47 -2.37
CA HIS A 42 7.71 -28.01 -2.88
C HIS A 42 6.50 -28.86 -2.51
N LYS A 43 6.67 -30.17 -2.34
CA LYS A 43 5.55 -31.13 -2.20
C LYS A 43 4.56 -30.75 -1.10
N ASP A 44 5.06 -30.18 0.01
CA ASP A 44 4.25 -29.81 1.17
C ASP A 44 3.55 -28.45 0.97
N GLU A 45 4.12 -27.58 0.15
CA GLU A 45 3.56 -26.28 -0.23
C GLU A 45 2.56 -26.40 -1.39
N CYS A 46 2.74 -27.40 -2.26
CA CYS A 46 2.01 -27.55 -3.51
C CYS A 46 0.47 -27.53 -3.34
N PRO A 47 -0.14 -28.28 -2.39
CA PRO A 47 -1.59 -28.24 -2.18
C PRO A 47 -2.08 -26.86 -1.74
N ARG A 48 -1.33 -26.17 -0.86
CA ARG A 48 -1.66 -24.84 -0.38
C ARG A 48 -1.60 -23.82 -1.52
N LEU A 49 -0.52 -23.83 -2.31
CA LEU A 49 -0.37 -22.97 -3.48
C LEU A 49 -1.46 -23.23 -4.53
N GLN A 50 -1.88 -24.49 -4.72
CA GLN A 50 -3.00 -24.82 -5.59
C GLN A 50 -4.31 -24.18 -5.12
N GLN A 51 -4.57 -24.20 -3.80
CA GLN A 51 -5.76 -23.54 -3.23
C GLN A 51 -5.72 -22.03 -3.44
N GLN A 52 -4.57 -21.39 -3.21
CA GLN A 52 -4.39 -19.96 -3.41
C GLN A 52 -4.60 -19.56 -4.88
N MET A 53 -4.09 -20.36 -5.82
CA MET A 53 -4.32 -20.16 -7.26
C MET A 53 -5.80 -20.20 -7.65
N ARG A 54 -6.62 -21.03 -6.99
CA ARG A 54 -8.07 -21.10 -7.25
C ARG A 54 -8.82 -19.83 -6.83
N ARG A 55 -8.19 -18.93 -6.06
CA ARG A 55 -8.80 -17.66 -5.63
C ARG A 55 -8.50 -16.50 -6.58
N ALA A 56 -7.78 -16.72 -7.69
CA ALA A 56 -7.41 -15.68 -8.64
C ALA A 56 -8.59 -14.82 -9.11
N ASP A 57 -9.71 -15.45 -9.45
CA ASP A 57 -10.90 -14.74 -9.93
C ASP A 57 -11.50 -13.83 -8.85
N ALA A 58 -11.61 -14.33 -7.61
CA ALA A 58 -12.09 -13.54 -6.47
C ALA A 58 -11.15 -12.37 -6.14
N LEU A 59 -9.83 -12.54 -6.34
CA LEU A 59 -8.85 -11.47 -6.15
C LEU A 59 -8.87 -10.44 -7.29
N ASN A 60 -9.32 -10.81 -8.48
CA ASN A 60 -9.52 -9.90 -9.61
C ASN A 60 -10.94 -9.30 -9.68
N ASP A 61 -11.81 -9.61 -8.71
CA ASP A 61 -13.15 -9.05 -8.63
C ASP A 61 -13.09 -7.59 -8.15
N PHE A 62 -13.01 -6.68 -9.12
CA PHE A 62 -13.00 -5.23 -8.94
C PHE A 62 -14.17 -4.60 -9.70
N PRO A 63 -14.76 -3.50 -9.19
CA PRO A 63 -15.88 -2.83 -9.85
C PRO A 63 -15.47 -1.96 -11.04
N PHE A 64 -14.21 -1.97 -11.47
CA PHE A 64 -13.67 -1.01 -12.44
C PHE A 64 -13.76 -1.53 -13.87
N SER A 65 -13.96 -0.62 -14.83
CA SER A 65 -13.93 -0.96 -16.26
C SER A 65 -12.50 -1.13 -16.79
N PHE A 66 -11.54 -0.36 -16.26
CA PHE A 66 -10.16 -0.31 -16.76
C PHE A 66 -9.32 -1.55 -16.40
N THR A 67 -9.76 -2.38 -15.45
CA THR A 67 -9.08 -3.64 -15.08
C THR A 67 -9.15 -4.68 -16.19
N VAL A 68 -10.22 -4.65 -17.00
CA VAL A 68 -10.39 -5.51 -18.17
C VAL A 68 -9.36 -5.15 -19.24
N GLU A 69 -9.16 -3.86 -19.51
CA GLU A 69 -8.19 -3.36 -20.50
C GLU A 69 -6.75 -3.65 -20.07
N SER A 70 -6.42 -3.47 -18.78
CA SER A 70 -5.10 -3.83 -18.23
C SER A 70 -4.77 -5.31 -18.40
N THR A 71 -5.78 -6.19 -18.36
CA THR A 71 -5.59 -7.65 -18.54
C THR A 71 -5.37 -8.01 -20.01
N LEU A 72 -6.01 -7.28 -20.94
CA LEU A 72 -5.97 -7.53 -22.39
C LEU A 72 -4.72 -6.96 -23.07
N LEU A 73 -4.15 -5.85 -22.58
CA LEU A 73 -2.99 -5.16 -23.18
C LEU A 73 -1.62 -5.84 -22.91
N GLY A 74 -1.63 -7.09 -22.48
CA GLY A 74 -0.38 -7.85 -22.28
C GLY A 74 0.39 -7.47 -21.01
N GLY A 75 -0.27 -6.90 -20.01
CA GLY A 75 0.25 -6.83 -18.64
C GLY A 75 1.56 -6.06 -18.51
N VAL A 76 1.64 -4.87 -19.12
CA VAL A 76 2.69 -3.90 -18.81
C VAL A 76 2.01 -2.64 -18.29
N ARG A 77 2.09 -2.42 -16.97
CA ARG A 77 1.56 -1.28 -16.22
C ARG A 77 1.82 0.05 -16.92
N CYS A 78 3.01 0.21 -17.51
CA CYS A 78 3.38 1.39 -18.29
C CYS A 78 2.49 1.62 -19.51
N SER A 79 2.14 0.58 -20.28
CA SER A 79 1.29 0.68 -21.47
C SER A 79 -0.13 1.08 -21.10
N PHE A 80 -0.65 0.56 -19.99
CA PHE A 80 -1.94 0.98 -19.46
C PHE A 80 -1.92 2.45 -19.00
N LEU A 81 -0.91 2.86 -18.24
CA LEU A 81 -0.79 4.27 -17.83
C LEU A 81 -0.62 5.21 -19.03
N ASP A 82 0.03 4.76 -20.10
CA ASP A 82 0.19 5.52 -21.34
C ASP A 82 -1.13 5.67 -22.08
N SER A 83 -1.95 4.61 -22.17
CA SER A 83 -3.25 4.66 -22.82
C SER A 83 -4.24 5.63 -22.14
N ILE A 84 -4.03 5.94 -20.87
CA ILE A 84 -4.82 6.94 -20.12
C ILE A 84 -4.08 8.27 -19.88
N GLY A 85 -2.91 8.47 -20.50
CA GLY A 85 -2.15 9.73 -20.43
C GLY A 85 -1.45 10.01 -19.08
N LEU A 86 -1.33 9.02 -18.21
CA LEU A 86 -0.72 9.14 -16.88
C LEU A 86 0.71 8.59 -16.80
N HIS A 87 1.24 8.07 -17.91
CA HIS A 87 2.58 7.53 -17.99
C HIS A 87 3.65 8.59 -17.63
N ARG A 88 4.43 8.32 -16.58
CA ARG A 88 5.51 9.19 -16.08
C ARG A 88 5.06 10.61 -15.69
N THR A 89 3.76 10.79 -15.42
CA THR A 89 3.15 12.08 -15.09
C THR A 89 2.99 12.25 -13.58
N GLY A 90 3.44 13.39 -13.03
CA GLY A 90 3.19 13.78 -11.64
C GLY A 90 3.38 12.65 -10.60
N ILE A 91 2.38 12.47 -9.74
CA ILE A 91 2.33 11.44 -8.68
C ILE A 91 2.19 10.00 -9.21
N TRP A 92 1.85 9.83 -10.49
CA TRP A 92 1.71 8.52 -11.15
C TRP A 92 3.05 7.93 -11.58
N ARG A 93 4.12 8.73 -11.63
CA ARG A 93 5.45 8.29 -12.08
C ARG A 93 5.95 7.06 -11.32
N SER A 94 5.67 6.94 -10.01
CA SER A 94 6.08 5.80 -9.18
C SER A 94 5.36 4.49 -9.51
N GLU A 95 4.30 4.53 -10.32
CA GLU A 95 3.65 3.33 -10.85
C GLU A 95 4.30 2.83 -12.15
N CYS A 96 5.18 3.60 -12.78
CA CYS A 96 5.86 3.17 -13.99
C CYS A 96 7.09 2.30 -13.69
N CYS A 97 7.12 1.07 -14.19
CA CYS A 97 8.32 0.20 -14.10
C CYS A 97 9.49 0.68 -14.98
N CYS A 98 9.23 1.56 -15.94
CA CYS A 98 10.25 2.10 -16.84
C CYS A 98 10.89 3.41 -16.34
N ALA A 99 10.51 3.90 -15.16
CA ALA A 99 11.20 5.03 -14.57
C ALA A 99 12.66 4.60 -14.29
N PRO A 100 13.68 5.36 -14.72
CA PRO A 100 15.04 5.06 -14.29
C PRO A 100 15.03 5.06 -12.76
N SER A 101 15.66 4.06 -12.11
CA SER A 101 15.86 4.07 -10.66
C SER A 101 16.41 5.44 -10.28
N VAL A 102 15.58 6.32 -9.72
CA VAL A 102 15.95 7.68 -9.33
C VAL A 102 16.73 7.58 -8.02
N MET A 103 17.82 6.83 -8.05
CA MET A 103 18.95 7.07 -7.20
C MET A 103 19.75 8.13 -7.96
N GLN A 104 19.75 9.37 -7.48
CA GLN A 104 20.58 10.51 -7.92
C GLN A 104 19.97 11.57 -8.86
N SER A 105 18.74 12.06 -8.62
CA SER A 105 18.48 13.47 -8.91
C SER A 105 18.51 14.25 -7.59
N ASN A 106 19.63 14.93 -7.34
CA ASN A 106 19.87 15.86 -6.22
C ASN A 106 19.03 17.14 -6.29
N ASN A 107 17.79 17.08 -6.79
CA ASN A 107 16.83 18.17 -6.74
C ASN A 107 15.49 17.61 -6.26
N PRO A 108 15.25 17.51 -4.95
CA PRO A 108 13.90 17.70 -4.46
C PRO A 108 13.65 19.20 -4.65
N GLY A 109 13.06 19.58 -5.78
CA GLY A 109 12.57 20.94 -5.94
C GLY A 109 11.55 21.20 -4.85
N ILE A 110 12.01 21.74 -3.72
CA ILE A 110 11.24 22.70 -2.95
C ILE A 110 11.14 23.89 -3.89
N ASP A 111 10.14 23.84 -4.75
CA ASP A 111 9.56 24.97 -5.48
C ASP A 111 8.22 24.48 -6.03
N GLY A 112 7.22 24.41 -5.14
CA GLY A 112 5.81 24.41 -5.51
C GLY A 112 5.17 23.04 -5.79
N GLU A 113 4.15 22.75 -4.98
CA GLU A 113 3.01 21.90 -5.28
C GLU A 113 3.20 20.39 -5.08
N PHE A 114 2.33 19.82 -4.26
CA PHE A 114 2.12 18.39 -4.00
C PHE A 114 1.72 17.56 -5.24
N GLY A 115 2.14 17.97 -6.44
CA GLY A 115 1.61 17.51 -7.72
C GLY A 115 0.13 17.85 -7.86
N ASP A 116 -0.46 17.33 -8.94
CA ASP A 116 -1.89 17.28 -9.15
C ASP A 116 -2.30 15.84 -9.51
N TRP A 117 -3.60 15.60 -9.62
CA TRP A 117 -4.10 14.31 -10.09
C TRP A 117 -3.80 14.05 -11.57
N SER A 118 -3.48 15.08 -12.35
CA SER A 118 -3.37 15.03 -13.82
C SER A 118 -4.62 14.42 -14.46
N LEU A 119 -5.78 14.66 -13.84
CA LEU A 119 -7.09 14.15 -14.22
C LEU A 119 -8.11 15.30 -14.16
N ALA A 120 -9.13 15.22 -15.00
CA ALA A 120 -10.28 16.12 -14.94
C ALA A 120 -10.97 16.04 -13.56
N SER A 121 -11.63 17.12 -13.16
CA SER A 121 -12.31 17.24 -11.85
C SER A 121 -13.35 16.16 -11.60
N THR A 122 -13.97 15.62 -12.66
CA THR A 122 -14.95 14.54 -12.58
C THR A 122 -14.35 13.17 -12.32
N LEU A 123 -13.03 13.02 -12.50
CA LEU A 123 -12.30 11.76 -12.36
C LEU A 123 -11.43 11.71 -11.11
N CYS A 124 -11.41 12.74 -10.26
CA CYS A 124 -10.57 12.73 -9.07
C CYS A 124 -11.20 13.42 -7.86
N PRO A 125 -10.89 12.97 -6.63
CA PRO A 125 -11.39 13.56 -5.39
C PRO A 125 -10.63 14.86 -5.04
N CYS A 126 -10.81 15.90 -5.86
CA CYS A 126 -10.10 17.19 -5.71
C CYS A 126 -10.82 18.22 -4.82
N THR A 127 -11.99 17.88 -4.29
CA THR A 127 -12.83 18.75 -3.44
C THR A 127 -13.45 17.97 -2.29
N GLU A 128 -14.04 18.66 -1.33
CA GLU A 128 -14.76 18.05 -0.21
C GLU A 128 -15.83 17.05 -0.68
N PRO A 129 -16.06 15.94 0.06
CA PRO A 129 -17.17 15.05 -0.23
C PRO A 129 -18.51 15.77 -0.03
N ARG A 130 -19.53 15.37 -0.81
CA ARG A 130 -20.89 15.97 -0.74
C ARG A 130 -21.55 15.78 0.63
N SER A 131 -21.16 14.73 1.35
CA SER A 131 -21.59 14.45 2.71
C SER A 131 -20.45 13.79 3.48
N PRO A 132 -20.37 13.99 4.81
CA PRO A 132 -19.50 13.20 5.67
C PRO A 132 -19.78 11.70 5.50
N ILE A 133 -18.80 10.86 5.84
CA ILE A 133 -18.99 9.41 5.88
C ILE A 133 -20.02 9.08 6.96
N SER A 134 -21.18 8.59 6.56
CA SER A 134 -22.26 8.18 7.46
C SER A 134 -22.23 6.69 7.80
N THR A 135 -21.59 5.87 6.96
CA THR A 135 -21.54 4.40 7.07
C THR A 135 -20.15 3.88 6.77
N TYR A 136 -19.85 2.69 7.28
CA TYR A 136 -18.63 1.97 6.94
C TYR A 136 -18.51 1.76 5.42
N LEU A 137 -17.35 2.10 4.84
CA LEU A 137 -17.06 1.83 3.43
C LEU A 137 -16.54 0.39 3.29
N SER A 138 -17.32 -0.48 2.66
CA SER A 138 -17.00 -1.92 2.57
C SER A 138 -16.08 -2.30 1.42
N GLY A 139 -15.84 -1.38 0.49
CA GLY A 139 -14.86 -1.55 -0.59
C GLY A 139 -14.93 -0.45 -1.63
N TRP A 140 -14.28 -0.69 -2.77
CA TRP A 140 -14.14 0.31 -3.83
C TRP A 140 -15.46 0.88 -4.35
N LYS A 141 -16.49 0.04 -4.53
CA LYS A 141 -17.80 0.48 -5.03
C LYS A 141 -18.43 1.53 -4.11
N ASP A 142 -18.38 1.30 -2.81
CA ASP A 142 -18.92 2.23 -1.81
C ASP A 142 -18.14 3.54 -1.79
N TYR A 143 -16.80 3.48 -1.85
CA TYR A 143 -15.96 4.67 -1.89
C TYR A 143 -16.23 5.53 -3.12
N TYR A 144 -16.30 4.91 -4.31
CA TYR A 144 -16.58 5.63 -5.57
C TYR A 144 -17.98 6.24 -5.56
N GLN A 145 -18.98 5.51 -5.08
CA GLN A 145 -20.33 6.03 -4.91
C GLN A 145 -20.35 7.23 -3.96
N TRP A 146 -19.69 7.13 -2.80
CA TRP A 146 -19.63 8.21 -1.81
C TRP A 146 -18.89 9.45 -2.35
N ARG A 147 -17.78 9.27 -3.07
CA ARG A 147 -17.05 10.38 -3.71
C ARG A 147 -17.66 10.85 -5.02
N SER A 148 -18.76 10.25 -5.48
CA SER A 148 -19.40 10.55 -6.76
C SER A 148 -18.42 10.43 -7.94
N LEU A 149 -17.56 9.41 -7.91
CA LEU A 149 -16.59 9.10 -8.95
C LEU A 149 -17.12 8.00 -9.87
N PRO A 150 -16.89 8.10 -11.19
CA PRO A 150 -17.22 7.02 -12.12
C PRO A 150 -16.20 5.88 -12.01
N LEU A 151 -16.62 4.66 -12.34
CA LEU A 151 -15.80 3.43 -12.18
C LEU A 151 -14.68 3.26 -13.22
N ASP A 152 -14.60 4.17 -14.19
CA ASP A 152 -13.48 4.31 -15.12
C ASP A 152 -12.38 5.26 -14.60
N SER A 153 -12.63 5.99 -13.51
CA SER A 153 -11.59 6.80 -12.85
C SER A 153 -10.48 5.90 -12.28
N PRO A 154 -9.20 6.19 -12.59
CA PRO A 154 -8.07 5.34 -12.20
C PRO A 154 -7.57 5.59 -10.76
N VAL A 155 -8.21 6.46 -9.98
CA VAL A 155 -7.65 6.93 -8.68
C VAL A 155 -7.44 5.82 -7.65
N ALA A 156 -8.13 4.68 -7.77
CA ALA A 156 -7.93 3.51 -6.91
C ALA A 156 -6.48 2.96 -6.98
N ILE A 157 -5.76 3.24 -8.06
CA ILE A 157 -4.35 2.87 -8.24
C ILE A 157 -3.45 3.58 -7.23
N LEU A 158 -3.84 4.77 -6.74
CA LEU A 158 -3.08 5.53 -5.74
C LEU A 158 -3.78 5.55 -4.38
N LEU A 159 -5.11 5.63 -4.38
CA LEU A 159 -5.91 5.72 -3.16
C LEU A 159 -5.93 4.43 -2.33
N HIS A 160 -5.42 3.31 -2.84
CA HIS A 160 -5.28 2.11 -2.02
C HIS A 160 -4.42 2.37 -0.77
N TRP A 161 -3.47 3.32 -0.78
CA TRP A 161 -2.69 3.70 0.40
C TRP A 161 -3.58 4.25 1.53
N PRO A 162 -4.27 5.41 1.38
CA PRO A 162 -5.11 5.96 2.44
C PRO A 162 -6.31 5.07 2.77
N LEU A 163 -6.92 4.39 1.79
CA LEU A 163 -8.08 3.54 2.06
C LEU A 163 -7.70 2.25 2.80
N THR A 164 -6.48 1.74 2.60
CA THR A 164 -5.94 0.66 3.44
C THR A 164 -5.77 1.13 4.88
N ILE A 165 -5.25 2.35 5.12
CA ILE A 165 -5.14 2.91 6.49
C ILE A 165 -6.52 3.05 7.14
N TYR A 166 -7.49 3.59 6.41
CA TYR A 166 -8.88 3.65 6.86
C TYR A 166 -9.37 2.26 7.27
N HIS A 167 -9.21 1.26 6.40
CA HIS A 167 -9.66 -0.10 6.69
C HIS A 167 -8.91 -0.74 7.88
N CYS A 168 -7.60 -0.55 8.01
CA CYS A 168 -6.82 -0.97 9.18
C CYS A 168 -7.40 -0.38 10.48
N PHE A 169 -7.74 0.91 10.47
CA PHE A 169 -8.38 1.56 11.61
C PHE A 169 -9.74 0.93 11.92
N GLN A 170 -10.56 0.65 10.90
CA GLN A 170 -11.87 0.02 11.08
C GLN A 170 -11.79 -1.40 11.67
N LEU A 171 -10.75 -2.16 11.33
CA LEU A 171 -10.51 -3.50 11.87
C LEU A 171 -9.91 -3.49 13.29
N SER A 172 -9.30 -2.38 13.68
CA SER A 172 -8.63 -2.26 14.98
C SER A 172 -9.61 -1.91 16.10
N SER A 173 -9.35 -2.40 17.32
CA SER A 173 -10.10 -2.02 18.53
C SER A 173 -10.00 -0.53 18.89
N VAL A 174 -9.22 0.25 18.13
CA VAL A 174 -9.01 1.70 18.30
C VAL A 174 -10.29 2.50 18.09
N GLN A 175 -11.28 1.97 17.35
CA GLN A 175 -12.60 2.60 17.25
C GLN A 175 -13.30 2.76 18.60
N THR A 176 -13.11 1.80 19.50
CA THR A 176 -13.69 1.85 20.84
C THR A 176 -12.97 2.90 21.69
N LEU A 177 -11.64 3.03 21.52
CA LEU A 177 -10.81 4.00 22.23
C LEU A 177 -11.04 5.45 21.76
N THR A 178 -11.27 5.66 20.46
CA THR A 178 -11.51 7.00 19.90
C THR A 178 -12.90 7.56 20.21
N LYS A 179 -13.87 6.72 20.59
CA LYS A 179 -15.15 7.18 21.17
C LYS A 179 -14.96 7.79 22.56
N GLU A 180 -13.85 7.49 23.23
CA GLU A 180 -13.44 8.06 24.51
C GLU A 180 -12.47 9.24 24.28
N VAL A 181 -13.01 10.37 23.80
CA VAL A 181 -12.47 11.73 24.00
C VAL A 181 -11.02 12.00 23.51
N SER A 182 -10.71 11.70 22.24
CA SER A 182 -9.53 12.31 21.60
C SER A 182 -9.83 12.73 20.16
N ASP A 183 -9.70 14.03 19.88
CA ASP A 183 -9.75 14.61 18.53
C ASP A 183 -8.48 14.31 17.72
N LYS A 184 -7.57 13.47 18.23
CA LYS A 184 -6.27 13.13 17.61
C LYS A 184 -6.10 11.63 17.45
N LEU A 185 -5.65 11.22 16.26
CA LEU A 185 -5.24 9.86 15.95
C LEU A 185 -3.79 9.84 15.48
N HIS A 186 -2.96 9.06 16.16
CA HIS A 186 -1.54 8.92 15.84
C HIS A 186 -1.28 7.53 15.26
N ILE A 187 -0.73 7.45 14.06
CA ILE A 187 -0.44 6.22 13.33
C ILE A 187 1.06 6.16 13.03
N HIS A 188 1.68 5.02 13.30
CA HIS A 188 3.00 4.74 12.75
C HIS A 188 2.85 3.90 11.48
N TYR A 189 3.32 4.44 10.37
CA TYR A 189 3.34 3.79 9.07
C TYR A 189 4.72 3.22 8.81
N LEU A 190 4.87 1.90 8.74
CA LEU A 190 6.17 1.24 8.64
C LEU A 190 6.50 0.83 7.21
N GLY A 191 7.74 1.09 6.80
CA GLY A 191 8.29 0.67 5.51
C GLY A 191 7.76 1.44 4.29
N PRO A 192 7.63 2.78 4.32
CA PRO A 192 7.23 3.53 3.13
C PRO A 192 8.28 3.39 2.01
N ASP A 193 7.84 3.22 0.78
CA ASP A 193 8.68 3.16 -0.41
C ASP A 193 8.12 4.07 -1.51
N LYS A 194 7.21 3.57 -2.37
CA LYS A 194 6.53 4.36 -3.41
C LYS A 194 5.78 5.54 -2.83
N GLU A 195 5.21 5.36 -1.64
CA GLU A 195 4.43 6.32 -0.88
C GLU A 195 5.19 7.62 -0.61
N LEU A 196 6.53 7.55 -0.51
CA LEU A 196 7.39 8.73 -0.30
C LEU A 196 7.31 9.75 -1.45
N HIS A 197 6.89 9.30 -2.63
CA HIS A 197 6.68 10.13 -3.82
C HIS A 197 5.19 10.47 -4.05
N GLN A 198 4.30 9.93 -3.21
CA GLN A 198 2.85 10.02 -3.33
C GLN A 198 2.21 10.56 -2.03
N LEU A 199 2.97 11.27 -1.19
CA LEU A 199 2.51 11.76 0.12
C LEU A 199 1.22 12.57 0.04
N ALA A 200 1.06 13.35 -1.02
CA ALA A 200 -0.12 14.16 -1.29
C ALA A 200 -1.44 13.34 -1.29
N VAL A 201 -1.38 12.07 -1.71
CA VAL A 201 -2.53 11.16 -1.80
C VAL A 201 -3.14 10.88 -0.41
N PHE A 202 -2.33 10.96 0.65
CA PHE A 202 -2.79 10.81 2.02
C PHE A 202 -3.71 11.95 2.47
N GLY A 203 -3.80 13.05 1.72
CA GLY A 203 -4.75 14.13 1.97
C GLY A 203 -6.21 13.67 1.97
N GLU A 204 -6.53 12.59 1.24
CA GLU A 204 -7.89 12.00 1.27
C GLU A 204 -8.28 11.47 2.66
N LEU A 205 -7.33 11.17 3.55
CA LEU A 205 -7.61 10.77 4.92
C LEU A 205 -8.36 11.85 5.71
N LYS A 206 -8.24 13.12 5.31
CA LYS A 206 -9.06 14.20 5.87
C LYS A 206 -10.55 13.93 5.68
N ALA A 207 -10.95 13.43 4.51
CA ALA A 207 -12.34 13.10 4.22
C ALA A 207 -12.78 11.81 4.94
N LEU A 208 -11.84 10.86 5.11
CA LEU A 208 -12.09 9.56 5.74
C LEU A 208 -12.20 9.62 7.26
N PHE A 209 -11.63 10.65 7.90
CA PHE A 209 -11.58 10.86 9.34
C PHE A 209 -12.13 12.25 9.72
N PRO A 210 -13.44 12.51 9.50
CA PRO A 210 -14.03 13.82 9.76
C PRO A 210 -13.95 14.18 11.25
N GLY A 211 -13.45 15.39 11.54
CA GLY A 211 -13.28 15.91 12.91
C GLY A 211 -12.03 15.42 13.63
N ILE A 212 -11.23 14.51 13.05
CA ILE A 212 -10.02 13.97 13.67
C ILE A 212 -8.77 14.62 13.05
N GLN A 213 -7.82 14.99 13.91
CA GLN A 213 -6.46 15.38 13.54
C GLN A 213 -5.59 14.13 13.42
N LEU A 214 -5.20 13.79 12.20
CA LEU A 214 -4.43 12.58 11.92
C LEU A 214 -2.94 12.90 11.87
N HIS A 215 -2.15 12.27 12.73
CA HIS A 215 -0.69 12.35 12.70
C HIS A 215 -0.13 11.00 12.26
N ILE A 216 0.63 10.99 11.16
CA ILE A 216 1.23 9.77 10.62
C ILE A 216 2.74 9.93 10.57
N GLU A 217 3.46 9.09 11.32
CA GLU A 217 4.91 8.98 11.20
C GLU A 217 5.25 7.85 10.22
N LEU A 218 5.79 8.19 9.04
CA LEU A 218 6.27 7.24 8.04
C LEU A 218 7.73 6.89 8.34
N ILE A 219 7.95 5.65 8.79
CA ILE A 219 9.21 5.19 9.37
C ILE A 219 9.78 4.05 8.55
N GLY A 220 10.97 4.22 7.99
CA GLY A 220 11.63 3.13 7.27
C GLY A 220 13.02 3.46 6.75
N PRO A 221 13.82 2.42 6.40
CA PRO A 221 15.17 2.60 5.88
C PRO A 221 15.21 3.30 4.52
N ALA A 222 14.15 3.17 3.71
CA ALA A 222 14.01 3.76 2.38
C ALA A 222 13.80 5.29 2.40
N VAL A 223 13.41 5.88 3.55
CA VAL A 223 13.33 7.34 3.68
C VAL A 223 14.71 7.96 3.38
N PRO A 224 14.81 8.91 2.43
CA PRO A 224 16.08 9.55 2.11
C PRO A 224 16.63 10.33 3.30
N LYS A 225 17.96 10.30 3.50
CA LYS A 225 18.60 10.96 4.65
C LYS A 225 18.29 12.45 4.73
N PHE A 226 18.19 13.13 3.60
CA PHE A 226 17.90 14.57 3.54
C PHE A 226 16.44 14.92 3.89
N ARG A 227 15.55 13.92 3.94
CA ARG A 227 14.13 14.08 4.34
C ARG A 227 13.85 13.58 5.75
N ASP A 228 14.86 13.09 6.48
CA ASP A 228 14.65 12.64 7.86
C ASP A 228 14.22 13.81 8.75
N GLY A 229 13.09 13.67 9.43
CA GLY A 229 12.47 14.71 10.23
C GLY A 229 11.61 15.70 9.45
N GLU A 230 11.49 15.57 8.12
CA GLU A 230 10.59 16.39 7.31
C GLU A 230 9.15 16.20 7.76
N GLU A 231 8.41 17.30 7.88
CA GLU A 231 7.00 17.33 8.27
C GLU A 231 6.18 18.06 7.19
N ALA A 232 5.04 17.49 6.83
CA ALA A 232 4.12 18.02 5.84
C ALA A 232 2.69 17.99 6.36
N SER A 233 2.00 19.13 6.27
CA SER A 233 0.58 19.25 6.64
C SER A 233 -0.30 19.26 5.40
N LEU A 234 -1.14 18.25 5.25
CA LEU A 234 -2.09 18.11 4.15
C LEU A 234 -3.45 18.66 4.60
N CYS A 235 -3.65 19.95 4.33
CA CYS A 235 -4.88 20.67 4.65
C CYS A 235 -5.88 20.72 3.48
N CYS A 236 -5.43 20.36 2.27
CA CYS A 236 -6.19 20.42 1.03
C CYS A 236 -6.12 19.09 0.27
N TYR A 237 -7.08 18.88 -0.64
CA TYR A 237 -7.04 17.81 -1.61
C TYR A 237 -6.06 18.12 -2.74
N LEU A 238 -5.49 17.08 -3.36
CA LEU A 238 -4.76 17.19 -4.61
C LEU A 238 -5.65 17.88 -5.67
N PRO A 239 -5.15 18.91 -6.37
CA PRO A 239 -5.92 19.58 -7.39
C PRO A 239 -6.14 18.69 -8.62
N CYS A 240 -7.20 18.96 -9.37
CA CYS A 240 -7.42 18.37 -10.70
C CYS A 240 -6.70 19.18 -11.79
N SER A 241 -6.77 18.74 -13.05
CA SER A 241 -6.23 19.46 -14.21
C SER A 241 -7.12 20.59 -14.74
N ASP A 242 -8.37 20.69 -14.30
CA ASP A 242 -9.31 21.68 -14.84
C ASP A 242 -9.05 23.08 -14.26
N GLU A 243 -8.73 24.05 -15.12
CA GLU A 243 -8.42 25.43 -14.73
C GLU A 243 -9.57 26.15 -14.02
N SER A 244 -10.82 25.87 -14.45
CA SER A 244 -12.01 26.48 -13.87
C SER A 244 -12.53 25.77 -12.62
N CYS A 245 -11.84 24.73 -12.13
CA CYS A 245 -12.29 23.99 -10.96
C CYS A 245 -12.05 24.78 -9.67
N LEU A 246 -13.01 24.70 -8.75
CA LEU A 246 -12.91 25.31 -7.43
C LEU A 246 -11.67 24.86 -6.64
N CYS A 247 -11.14 23.66 -6.92
CA CYS A 247 -9.92 23.19 -6.27
C CYS A 247 -8.70 24.10 -6.52
N LYS A 248 -8.71 24.91 -7.59
CA LYS A 248 -7.63 25.85 -7.92
C LYS A 248 -7.71 27.12 -7.07
N SER A 249 -8.90 27.63 -6.81
CA SER A 249 -9.12 28.82 -5.97
C SER A 249 -8.93 28.55 -4.47
N TYR A 250 -9.09 27.30 -4.02
CA TYR A 250 -8.69 26.93 -2.66
C TYR A 250 -7.21 27.20 -2.42
N LYS A 251 -6.32 26.99 -3.40
CA LYS A 251 -4.86 27.17 -3.26
C LYS A 251 -4.45 28.59 -2.85
N GLU A 252 -5.18 29.61 -3.31
CA GLU A 252 -4.87 31.03 -3.08
C GLU A 252 -5.31 31.53 -1.70
N LEU A 253 -6.23 30.82 -1.02
CA LEU A 253 -6.76 31.21 0.29
C LEU A 253 -5.88 30.74 1.48
N TYR A 254 -4.91 29.84 1.28
CA TYR A 254 -4.13 29.21 2.36
C TYR A 254 -2.75 29.82 2.63
N ASP A 255 -2.31 30.82 1.86
CA ASP A 255 -1.08 31.57 2.19
C ASP A 255 -1.27 32.45 3.45
N GLY A 256 -2.50 32.53 3.98
CA GLY A 256 -2.83 33.04 5.31
C GLY A 256 -3.46 31.95 6.19
N GLY A 257 -2.72 31.48 7.18
CA GLY A 257 -3.05 30.41 8.16
C GLY A 257 -4.53 30.11 8.46
N CYS A 258 -4.83 28.81 8.62
CA CYS A 258 -6.15 28.32 9.03
C CYS A 258 -6.41 28.46 10.54
N GLU A 259 -7.20 29.46 10.94
CA GLU A 259 -7.79 29.57 12.29
C GLU A 259 -9.19 28.94 12.38
N GLY A 260 -9.35 27.71 11.86
CA GLY A 260 -10.60 26.94 11.97
C GLY A 260 -10.33 25.47 12.28
N LYS A 261 -11.22 24.82 13.06
CA LYS A 261 -11.18 23.37 13.38
C LYS A 261 -11.43 22.51 12.13
N SER A 262 -10.52 22.55 11.16
CA SER A 262 -10.51 21.63 10.02
C SER A 262 -9.73 20.37 10.41
N SER A 263 -10.19 19.20 9.95
CA SER A 263 -9.38 17.98 10.00
C SER A 263 -8.10 18.20 9.22
N THR A 264 -6.96 17.90 9.83
CA THR A 264 -5.64 18.01 9.22
C THR A 264 -4.97 16.65 9.25
N VAL A 265 -4.26 16.31 8.17
CA VAL A 265 -3.39 15.14 8.10
C VAL A 265 -1.94 15.63 8.11
N THR A 266 -1.24 15.36 9.20
CA THR A 266 0.19 15.67 9.35
C THR A 266 1.01 14.42 9.08
N LEU A 267 1.96 14.51 8.16
CA LEU A 267 2.90 13.44 7.84
C LEU A 267 4.29 13.82 8.31
N LYS A 268 4.98 12.90 8.99
CA LYS A 268 6.36 13.08 9.42
C LYS A 268 7.23 11.93 8.95
N LEU A 269 8.37 12.23 8.34
CA LEU A 269 9.26 11.22 7.78
C LEU A 269 10.38 10.87 8.75
N ARG A 270 10.65 9.57 8.94
CA ARG A 270 11.72 9.07 9.81
C ARG A 270 12.55 8.00 9.12
N LYS A 271 13.85 8.25 8.97
CA LYS A 271 14.79 7.29 8.38
C LYS A 271 15.27 6.24 9.38
N GLY A 272 15.25 4.98 8.99
CA GLY A 272 15.84 3.88 9.76
C GLY A 272 14.81 2.83 10.15
N PHE A 273 15.27 1.76 10.78
CA PHE A 273 14.36 0.69 11.18
C PHE A 273 13.52 1.12 12.40
N TYR A 274 12.28 0.62 12.47
CA TYR A 274 11.36 0.99 13.54
C TYR A 274 11.94 0.68 14.93
N HIS A 275 12.53 -0.50 15.11
CA HIS A 275 13.14 -0.92 16.37
C HIS A 275 14.35 -0.09 16.81
N GLU A 276 14.98 0.65 15.90
CA GLU A 276 16.08 1.56 16.22
C GLU A 276 15.56 2.96 16.60
N ARG A 277 14.50 3.41 15.93
CA ARG A 277 13.98 4.79 16.04
C ARG A 277 12.88 4.95 17.10
N VAL A 278 12.21 3.87 17.51
CA VAL A 278 11.01 3.93 18.36
C VAL A 278 11.23 4.73 19.65
N ARG A 279 12.40 4.62 20.28
CA ARG A 279 12.67 5.26 21.58
C ARG A 279 12.71 6.77 21.47
N ASP A 280 13.15 7.28 20.32
CA ASP A 280 13.16 8.72 20.05
C ASP A 280 11.78 9.20 19.61
N ILE A 281 11.06 8.40 18.83
CA ILE A 281 9.72 8.73 18.33
C ILE A 281 8.69 8.77 19.48
N LEU A 282 8.74 7.80 20.40
CA LEU A 282 7.81 7.72 21.54
C LEU A 282 7.97 8.86 22.54
N LYS A 283 9.05 9.65 22.47
CA LYS A 283 9.17 10.90 23.26
C LYS A 283 8.17 11.95 22.80
N ASP A 284 7.84 11.96 21.51
CA ASP A 284 6.90 12.91 20.92
C ASP A 284 5.46 12.46 21.21
N SER A 285 5.11 11.20 20.87
CA SER A 285 3.79 10.63 21.15
C SER A 285 3.75 9.10 20.98
N CYS A 286 2.82 8.44 21.67
CA CYS A 286 2.56 7.01 21.49
C CYS A 286 1.55 6.80 20.33
N PRO A 287 1.81 5.87 19.39
CA PRO A 287 0.84 5.58 18.34
C PRO A 287 -0.37 4.83 18.91
N HIS A 288 -1.53 5.06 18.31
CA HIS A 288 -2.74 4.31 18.59
C HIS A 288 -2.84 3.07 17.70
N LEU A 289 -2.21 3.12 16.52
CA LEU A 289 -2.23 2.07 15.51
C LEU A 289 -0.88 2.04 14.78
N ILE A 290 -0.38 0.84 14.51
CA ILE A 290 0.75 0.61 13.61
C ILE A 290 0.21 0.00 12.32
N VAL A 291 0.59 0.56 11.18
CA VAL A 291 0.22 0.05 9.85
C VAL A 291 1.49 -0.25 9.08
N ALA A 292 1.63 -1.45 8.54
CA ALA A 292 2.79 -1.90 7.78
C ALA A 292 2.36 -2.47 6.42
N PRO A 293 2.17 -1.62 5.40
CA PRO A 293 1.71 -2.07 4.11
C PRO A 293 2.78 -2.81 3.33
N ASN A 294 2.39 -3.86 2.60
CA ASN A 294 3.28 -4.71 1.80
C ASN A 294 4.54 -5.13 2.57
N ALA A 295 4.36 -5.53 3.83
CA ALA A 295 5.44 -5.59 4.82
C ALA A 295 6.56 -6.56 4.44
N GLY A 296 6.23 -7.67 3.76
CA GLY A 296 7.21 -8.69 3.41
C GLY A 296 7.91 -9.25 4.67
N VAL A 297 7.15 -9.51 5.74
CA VAL A 297 7.71 -9.93 7.05
C VAL A 297 8.58 -11.17 6.91
N ALA A 298 8.15 -12.14 6.10
CA ALA A 298 8.91 -13.36 5.85
C ALA A 298 10.13 -13.16 4.93
N ALA A 299 10.17 -12.05 4.17
CA ALA A 299 11.24 -11.75 3.23
C ALA A 299 12.43 -11.03 3.88
N TYR A 300 12.21 -10.26 4.96
CA TYR A 300 13.25 -9.44 5.58
C TYR A 300 13.44 -9.76 7.07
N ALA A 301 14.61 -10.31 7.42
CA ALA A 301 14.96 -10.65 8.81
C ALA A 301 14.96 -9.43 9.76
N SER A 302 15.10 -8.21 9.23
CA SER A 302 15.01 -6.95 10.00
C SER A 302 13.64 -6.74 10.66
N TRP A 303 12.61 -7.50 10.27
CA TRP A 303 11.31 -7.47 10.94
C TRP A 303 11.33 -8.12 12.32
N LEU A 304 12.18 -9.11 12.59
CA LEU A 304 12.19 -9.85 13.86
C LEU A 304 12.22 -8.91 15.09
N PRO A 305 13.22 -8.02 15.26
CA PRO A 305 13.24 -7.08 16.38
C PRO A 305 12.09 -6.08 16.38
N THR A 306 11.55 -5.73 15.19
CA THR A 306 10.36 -4.86 15.08
C THR A 306 9.11 -5.57 15.62
N ILE A 307 8.89 -6.83 15.29
CA ILE A 307 7.72 -7.61 15.75
C ILE A 307 7.79 -7.86 17.26
N GLU A 308 8.98 -8.16 17.80
CA GLU A 308 9.18 -8.30 19.25
C GLU A 308 8.81 -7.00 19.98
N LEU A 309 9.30 -5.87 19.49
CA LEU A 309 9.01 -4.56 20.05
C LEU A 309 7.52 -4.21 19.99
N ILE A 310 6.85 -4.42 18.84
CA ILE A 310 5.42 -4.15 18.70
C ILE A 310 4.61 -4.94 19.72
N LYS A 311 4.98 -6.22 19.93
CA LYS A 311 4.36 -7.07 20.95
C LYS A 311 4.55 -6.51 22.36
N GLU A 312 5.76 -6.06 22.70
CA GLU A 312 6.07 -5.47 24.01
C GLU A 312 5.30 -4.18 24.25
N MET A 313 5.12 -3.35 23.22
CA MET A 313 4.35 -2.11 23.28
C MET A 313 2.84 -2.36 23.47
N GLY A 314 2.34 -3.53 23.05
CA GLY A 314 0.92 -3.88 23.16
C GLY A 314 -0.02 -3.07 22.26
N ILE A 315 0.54 -2.36 21.27
CA ILE A 315 -0.20 -1.49 20.35
C ILE A 315 -0.74 -2.32 19.19
N PRO A 316 -2.00 -2.13 18.76
CA PRO A 316 -2.54 -2.83 17.59
C PRO A 316 -1.67 -2.60 16.36
N ALA A 317 -1.25 -3.68 15.70
CA ALA A 317 -0.47 -3.60 14.47
C ALA A 317 -1.14 -4.40 13.35
N VAL A 318 -1.32 -3.73 12.21
CA VAL A 318 -1.96 -4.30 11.02
C VAL A 318 -0.99 -4.26 9.86
N PHE A 319 -0.85 -5.39 9.18
CA PHE A 319 0.08 -5.62 8.08
C PHE A 319 -0.71 -5.91 6.82
N THR A 320 -0.14 -5.58 5.66
CA THR A 320 -0.63 -6.12 4.39
C THR A 320 0.48 -6.80 3.61
N ASP A 321 0.08 -7.67 2.68
CA ASP A 321 1.02 -8.32 1.76
C ASP A 321 0.41 -8.52 0.36
N PHE A 322 1.27 -8.76 -0.62
CA PHE A 322 0.92 -8.77 -2.04
C PHE A 322 0.09 -9.99 -2.45
N CYS A 323 0.34 -11.13 -1.83
CA CYS A 323 -0.34 -12.39 -2.14
C CYS A 323 -0.60 -13.19 -0.87
N GLU A 324 -1.46 -14.20 -1.00
CA GLU A 324 -1.87 -15.01 0.14
C GLU A 324 -0.68 -15.77 0.74
N GLU A 325 0.29 -16.15 -0.10
CA GLU A 325 1.46 -16.86 0.36
C GLU A 325 2.37 -16.03 1.23
N ALA A 326 2.66 -14.82 0.80
CA ALA A 326 3.49 -13.91 1.58
C ALA A 326 2.82 -13.59 2.92
N ALA A 327 1.49 -13.39 2.93
CA ALA A 327 0.71 -13.22 4.16
C ALA A 327 0.75 -14.47 5.06
N HIS A 328 0.65 -15.67 4.49
CA HIS A 328 0.73 -16.94 5.23
C HIS A 328 2.08 -17.13 5.92
N LEU A 329 3.18 -16.89 5.19
CA LEU A 329 4.53 -16.97 5.73
C LEU A 329 4.76 -15.88 6.79
N ALA A 330 4.31 -14.64 6.53
CA ALA A 330 4.37 -13.55 7.48
C ALA A 330 3.64 -13.87 8.79
N ALA A 331 2.43 -14.45 8.71
CA ALA A 331 1.68 -14.90 9.87
C ALA A 331 2.44 -15.95 10.68
N GLY A 332 3.10 -16.92 10.01
CA GLY A 332 3.97 -17.90 10.65
C GLY A 332 5.13 -17.25 11.40
N CYS A 333 5.82 -16.29 10.78
CA CYS A 333 6.89 -15.52 11.43
C CYS A 333 6.38 -14.76 12.66
N ILE A 334 5.28 -14.01 12.52
CA ILE A 334 4.69 -13.24 13.61
C ILE A 334 4.28 -14.16 14.76
N SER A 335 3.57 -15.25 14.48
CA SER A 335 3.15 -16.18 15.53
C SER A 335 4.30 -16.88 16.23
N SER A 336 5.39 -17.19 15.51
CA SER A 336 6.60 -17.76 16.10
C SER A 336 7.29 -16.77 17.05
N VAL A 337 7.50 -15.53 16.60
CA VAL A 337 8.16 -14.48 17.39
C VAL A 337 7.31 -14.09 18.60
N THR A 338 6.00 -13.92 18.39
CA THR A 338 5.08 -13.47 19.45
C THR A 338 4.64 -14.60 20.37
N ARG A 339 4.84 -15.87 19.97
CA ARG A 339 4.27 -17.04 20.67
C ARG A 339 2.77 -16.89 20.89
N SER A 340 2.07 -16.32 19.91
CA SER A 340 0.64 -16.02 19.96
C SER A 340 0.03 -16.10 18.57
N PRO A 341 -1.25 -16.51 18.43
CA PRO A 341 -1.94 -16.44 17.16
C PRO A 341 -2.14 -14.96 16.75
N LEU A 342 -2.36 -14.74 15.46
CA LEU A 342 -2.79 -13.43 14.97
C LEU A 342 -4.09 -12.99 15.65
N ARG A 343 -4.18 -11.70 16.01
CA ARG A 343 -5.42 -11.10 16.52
C ARG A 343 -6.41 -10.81 15.40
N LEU A 344 -5.90 -10.46 14.23
CA LEU A 344 -6.68 -10.26 13.01
C LEU A 344 -6.25 -11.34 12.00
N PRO A 345 -7.12 -12.31 11.66
CA PRO A 345 -6.78 -13.35 10.69
C PRO A 345 -6.55 -12.77 9.30
N ILE A 346 -5.82 -13.52 8.47
CA ILE A 346 -5.60 -13.17 7.07
C ILE A 346 -6.94 -13.09 6.34
N GLN A 347 -7.21 -11.94 5.73
CA GLN A 347 -8.38 -11.70 4.89
C GLN A 347 -8.01 -10.81 3.69
N ILE A 348 -8.89 -10.73 2.70
CA ILE A 348 -8.70 -9.86 1.54
C ILE A 348 -8.95 -8.42 1.98
N ASN A 349 -8.04 -7.51 1.62
CA ASN A 349 -8.29 -6.08 1.74
C ASN A 349 -9.22 -5.62 0.61
N PRO A 350 -10.41 -5.08 0.92
CA PRO A 350 -11.34 -4.63 -0.11
C PRO A 350 -10.84 -3.39 -0.86
N PHE A 351 -9.80 -2.72 -0.37
CA PHE A 351 -9.15 -1.56 -1.00
C PHE A 351 -7.77 -1.88 -1.58
N ARG A 352 -7.49 -3.15 -1.90
CA ARG A 352 -6.28 -3.54 -2.64
C ARG A 352 -6.18 -2.81 -3.98
N GLN A 353 -4.95 -2.57 -4.46
CA GLN A 353 -4.70 -1.89 -5.73
C GLN A 353 -5.28 -2.71 -6.90
N PRO A 354 -6.07 -2.12 -7.81
CA PRO A 354 -6.70 -2.85 -8.92
C PRO A 354 -5.76 -3.13 -10.11
N LEU A 355 -4.44 -3.12 -9.89
CA LEU A 355 -3.46 -3.49 -10.90
C LEU A 355 -2.62 -4.67 -10.41
N VAL A 356 -2.51 -5.68 -11.27
CA VAL A 356 -1.68 -6.86 -11.01
C VAL A 356 -0.21 -6.43 -10.86
N MET A 357 0.50 -7.07 -9.94
CA MET A 357 1.94 -6.94 -9.80
C MET A 357 2.65 -7.89 -10.78
N GLU A 358 3.53 -7.35 -11.63
CA GLU A 358 4.21 -8.11 -12.69
C GLU A 358 5.48 -8.83 -12.19
N ASP A 359 6.16 -8.28 -11.18
CA ASP A 359 7.43 -8.77 -10.66
C ASP A 359 7.27 -9.68 -9.42
N SER A 360 6.50 -10.76 -9.56
CA SER A 360 6.37 -11.76 -8.49
C SER A 360 7.40 -12.90 -8.64
N ALA A 361 7.81 -13.49 -7.53
CA ALA A 361 8.62 -14.72 -7.54
C ALA A 361 7.78 -15.96 -7.90
N LEU A 362 6.45 -15.90 -7.67
CA LEU A 362 5.48 -16.96 -7.93
C LEU A 362 4.41 -16.48 -8.90
N TYR A 363 3.83 -17.40 -9.69
CA TYR A 363 2.68 -17.11 -10.56
C TYR A 363 1.36 -16.93 -9.78
N LEU A 364 1.43 -16.65 -8.48
CA LEU A 364 0.25 -16.36 -7.67
C LEU A 364 -0.34 -15.02 -8.07
N PRO A 365 -1.66 -14.84 -7.96
CA PRO A 365 -2.29 -13.52 -8.08
C PRO A 365 -1.71 -12.57 -7.02
N CYS A 366 -1.17 -11.44 -7.46
CA CYS A 366 -0.49 -10.48 -6.60
C CYS A 366 -1.03 -9.07 -6.89
N TYR A 367 -1.45 -8.36 -5.83
CA TYR A 367 -1.91 -6.97 -5.89
C TYR A 367 -1.29 -6.20 -4.73
N SER A 368 -1.00 -4.91 -4.90
CA SER A 368 -0.53 -4.13 -3.74
C SER A 368 -1.62 -4.05 -2.67
N ASN A 369 -1.22 -4.23 -1.40
CA ASN A 369 -2.10 -4.32 -0.24
C ASN A 369 -3.20 -5.39 -0.37
N CYS A 370 -2.94 -6.54 -1.00
CA CYS A 370 -3.96 -7.54 -1.30
C CYS A 370 -4.57 -8.21 -0.08
N PHE A 371 -3.72 -8.69 0.82
CA PHE A 371 -4.13 -9.40 2.04
C PHE A 371 -3.82 -8.53 3.25
N ILE A 372 -4.67 -8.59 4.27
CA ILE A 372 -4.57 -7.82 5.52
C ILE A 372 -4.68 -8.77 6.72
N PHE A 373 -3.87 -8.55 7.74
CA PHE A 373 -3.77 -9.36 8.96
C PHE A 373 -3.11 -8.55 10.08
N GLY A 374 -3.15 -9.02 11.33
CA GLY A 374 -2.65 -8.21 12.45
C GLY A 374 -2.44 -8.96 13.76
N MET A 375 -1.70 -8.33 14.67
CA MET A 375 -1.28 -8.89 15.96
C MET A 375 -1.61 -8.03 17.17
#